data_AF-A0A939AHY7-F1
#
_entry.id   AF-A0A939AHY7-F1
#
_cell.length_a   1.000
_cell.length_b   1.000
_cell.length_c   1.000
_cell.angle_alpha   90.00
_cell.angle_beta   90.00
_cell.angle_gamma   90.00
#
_symmetry.space_group_name_H-M   'P 1'
#
loop_
_entity.id
_entity.type
_entity.pdbx_description
1 polymer ?
#
loop_
_entity_poly.entity_id
_entity_poly.type
_entity_poly.pdbx_seq_one_letter_code
_entity_poly.pdbx_strand_id
1 'polypeptide(L)'
;MIRAASETRTRCADHPHRRATRKCARCGRPLCDECAAQLSARGQCALCVEELEEKHRLENPTWRERAERFGRSARNFIILTIIVIAIMIPIAIGARRLMDTPLKPEELARMRYALIGTFETAEGVNTTSTVLGATVVLVTSEVVGNEATRLNDEYVAETYGGYRTADDRFPVDVVFGREEPGRVEKLHFQQQPLEPVETHVRLVEVSISMESAGGPWFSLGEFALTESLEIQRHVLTGVRPYRWIRLRVLANGGGPYASLGEFGAFTLPRASLLGVTPSDPTVKP
;
A
#
# COMPACT_ATOMS: atom_id res chain seq x y z
N MET A 1 58.89 12.70 47.79
CA MET A 1 58.34 11.34 47.61
C MET A 1 58.85 10.60 46.36
N ILE A 2 59.89 11.07 45.64
CA ILE A 2 60.34 10.43 44.37
C ILE A 2 61.38 9.30 44.60
N ARG A 3 62.12 9.30 45.72
CA ARG A 3 63.13 8.25 46.02
C ARG A 3 62.55 6.87 46.34
N ALA A 4 61.38 6.80 46.99
CA ALA A 4 60.76 5.51 47.31
C ALA A 4 60.30 4.75 46.05
N ALA A 5 59.99 5.46 44.96
CA ALA A 5 59.57 4.87 43.69
C ALA A 5 60.74 4.36 42.83
N SER A 6 61.98 4.83 43.06
CA SER A 6 63.16 4.32 42.33
C SER A 6 63.74 3.05 42.98
N GLU A 7 63.66 2.92 44.31
CA GLU A 7 64.07 1.69 45.02
C GLU A 7 63.14 0.50 44.80
N THR A 8 61.89 0.73 44.44
CA THR A 8 60.97 -0.35 44.05
C THR A 8 61.30 -0.95 42.68
N ARG A 9 62.03 -0.23 41.81
CA ARG A 9 62.44 -0.71 40.48
C ARG A 9 63.60 -1.71 40.48
N THR A 10 64.23 -1.92 41.64
CA THR A 10 65.35 -2.86 41.81
C THR A 10 64.96 -4.11 42.59
N ARG A 11 63.67 -4.32 42.89
CA ARG A 11 63.18 -5.50 43.61
C ARG A 11 62.49 -6.47 42.66
N CYS A 12 62.59 -7.77 42.96
CA CYS A 12 61.89 -8.80 42.19
C CYS A 12 60.38 -8.66 42.37
N ALA A 13 59.62 -8.81 41.28
CA ALA A 13 58.16 -8.71 41.30
C ALA A 13 57.52 -9.78 42.20
N ASP A 14 58.04 -11.00 42.19
CA ASP A 14 57.51 -12.13 42.97
C ASP A 14 58.11 -12.21 44.38
N HIS A 15 59.30 -11.61 44.56
CA HIS A 15 60.02 -11.58 45.83
C HIS A 15 60.45 -10.13 46.19
N PRO A 16 59.56 -9.32 46.79
CA PRO A 16 59.84 -7.90 47.05
C PRO A 16 61.03 -7.62 47.98
N HIS A 17 61.50 -8.64 48.71
CA HIS A 17 62.65 -8.57 49.61
C HIS A 17 63.99 -8.82 48.90
N ARG A 18 63.99 -9.24 47.63
CA ARG A 18 65.20 -9.60 46.88
C ARG A 18 65.51 -8.58 45.79
N ARG A 19 66.80 -8.34 45.52
CA ARG A 19 67.24 -7.49 44.41
C ARG A 19 67.03 -8.22 43.08
N ALA A 20 66.49 -7.50 42.10
CA ALA A 20 66.32 -7.98 40.75
C ALA A 20 67.62 -7.87 39.96
N THR A 21 67.96 -8.94 39.26
CA THR A 21 69.18 -9.05 38.44
C THR A 21 68.89 -9.09 36.95
N ARG A 22 67.66 -9.47 36.56
CA ARG A 22 67.22 -9.51 35.16
C ARG A 22 65.80 -8.97 35.01
N LYS A 23 65.40 -8.69 33.76
CA LYS A 23 64.03 -8.29 33.38
C LYS A 23 63.45 -9.27 32.36
N CYS A 24 62.16 -9.56 32.45
CA CYS A 24 61.44 -10.38 31.47
C CYS A 24 61.49 -9.72 30.09
N ALA A 25 61.85 -10.49 29.04
CA ALA A 25 61.97 -9.98 27.67
C ALA A 25 60.64 -9.52 27.05
N ARG A 26 59.48 -9.97 27.57
CA ARG A 26 58.15 -9.64 27.05
C ARG A 26 57.48 -8.48 27.79
N CYS A 27 57.35 -8.57 29.11
CA CYS A 27 56.61 -7.58 29.91
C CYS A 27 57.52 -6.62 30.70
N GLY A 28 58.84 -6.80 30.66
CA GLY A 28 59.81 -5.94 31.35
C GLY A 28 59.85 -6.06 32.88
N ARG A 29 59.06 -6.99 33.48
CA ARG A 29 59.02 -7.18 34.94
C ARG A 29 60.41 -7.59 35.50
N PRO A 30 60.87 -6.99 36.62
CA PRO A 30 62.15 -7.30 37.24
C PRO A 30 62.09 -8.62 38.04
N LEU A 31 63.12 -9.46 37.93
CA LEU A 31 63.21 -10.79 38.53
C LEU A 31 64.54 -10.98 39.27
N CYS A 32 64.53 -11.68 40.42
CA CYS A 32 65.75 -12.11 41.11
C CYS A 32 66.40 -13.31 40.40
N ASP A 33 67.61 -13.70 40.79
CA ASP A 33 68.35 -14.80 40.16
C ASP A 33 67.61 -16.14 40.21
N GLU A 34 66.88 -16.44 41.28
CA GLU A 34 66.08 -17.68 41.38
C GLU A 34 64.89 -17.68 40.41
N CYS A 35 64.10 -16.61 40.36
CA CYS A 35 63.03 -16.47 39.37
C CYS A 35 63.59 -16.38 37.94
N ALA A 36 64.80 -15.84 37.79
CA ALA A 36 65.49 -15.77 36.51
C ALA A 36 66.03 -17.13 36.05
N ALA A 37 66.40 -18.02 36.98
CA ALA A 37 66.80 -19.39 36.65
C ALA A 37 65.63 -20.23 36.12
N GLN A 38 64.40 -19.88 36.49
CA GLN A 38 63.16 -20.49 35.98
C GLN A 38 62.62 -19.81 34.71
N LEU A 39 63.32 -18.79 34.17
CA LEU A 39 62.95 -18.21 32.89
C LEU A 39 63.02 -19.29 31.81
N SER A 40 62.03 -19.30 30.92
CA SER A 40 62.10 -20.12 29.72
C SER A 40 63.37 -19.78 28.92
N ALA A 41 63.79 -20.66 28.00
CA ALA A 41 64.94 -20.43 27.13
C ALA A 41 64.87 -19.10 26.34
N ARG A 42 63.69 -18.47 26.26
CA ARG A 42 63.44 -17.17 25.62
C ARG A 42 63.50 -15.97 26.58
N GLY A 43 63.89 -16.17 27.85
CA GLY A 43 63.98 -15.10 28.84
C GLY A 43 62.62 -14.51 29.26
N GLN A 44 61.55 -15.31 29.23
CA GLN A 44 60.20 -14.88 29.58
C GLN A 44 59.78 -15.41 30.97
N CYS A 45 59.11 -14.57 31.77
CA CYS A 45 58.59 -14.97 33.08
C CYS A 45 57.44 -15.99 32.96
N ALA A 46 57.19 -16.75 34.02
CA ALA A 46 56.17 -17.80 34.06
C ALA A 46 54.78 -17.30 33.59
N LEU A 47 54.32 -16.15 34.08
CA LEU A 47 53.06 -15.55 33.66
C LEU A 47 53.00 -15.24 32.15
N CYS A 48 54.09 -14.74 31.57
CA CYS A 48 54.13 -14.46 30.15
C CYS A 48 54.16 -15.72 29.29
N VAL A 49 54.69 -16.83 29.82
CA VAL A 49 54.68 -18.15 29.17
C VAL A 49 53.27 -18.75 29.26
N GLU A 50 52.64 -18.70 30.43
CA GLU A 50 51.27 -19.16 30.64
C GLU A 50 50.26 -18.42 29.74
N GLU A 51 50.34 -17.09 29.65
CA GLU A 51 49.53 -16.31 28.70
C GLU A 51 49.77 -16.70 27.24
N LEU A 52 51.02 -17.02 26.87
CA LEU A 52 51.35 -17.45 25.51
C LEU A 52 50.82 -18.85 25.21
N GLU A 53 50.88 -19.75 26.18
CA GLU A 53 50.33 -21.09 26.07
C GLU A 53 48.80 -21.06 26.01
N GLU A 54 48.15 -20.21 26.80
CA GLU A 54 46.70 -20.00 26.75
C GLU A 54 46.28 -19.39 25.41
N LYS A 55 46.98 -18.35 24.96
CA LYS A 55 46.75 -17.77 23.63
C LYS A 55 46.94 -18.81 22.52
N HIS A 56 48.00 -19.61 22.59
CA HIS A 56 48.25 -20.67 21.63
C HIS A 56 47.15 -21.74 21.64
N ARG A 57 46.61 -22.07 22.82
CA ARG A 57 45.46 -22.99 22.97
C ARG A 57 44.19 -22.43 22.34
N LEU A 58 43.94 -21.13 22.50
CA LEU A 58 42.78 -20.45 21.90
C LEU A 58 42.90 -20.28 20.37
N GLU A 59 44.11 -20.02 19.87
CA GLU A 59 44.40 -19.84 18.44
C GLU A 59 44.53 -21.18 17.68
N ASN A 60 44.96 -22.24 18.37
CA ASN A 60 45.09 -23.58 17.82
C ASN A 60 44.10 -24.56 18.48
N PRO A 61 42.78 -24.29 18.39
CA PRO A 61 41.79 -25.22 18.90
C PRO A 61 41.91 -26.54 18.14
N THR A 62 41.65 -27.63 18.84
CA THR A 62 41.71 -28.97 18.27
C THR A 62 40.70 -29.11 17.13
N TRP A 63 40.96 -30.00 16.18
CA TRP A 63 40.05 -30.25 15.06
C TRP A 63 38.61 -30.54 15.51
N ARG A 64 38.43 -31.23 16.65
CA ARG A 64 37.12 -31.48 17.27
C ARG A 64 36.39 -30.19 17.66
N GLU A 65 37.07 -29.26 18.33
CA GLU A 65 36.46 -27.98 18.73
C GLU A 65 36.08 -27.10 17.54
N ARG A 66 36.88 -27.15 16.45
CA ARG A 66 36.54 -26.48 15.18
C ARG A 66 35.30 -27.09 14.55
N ALA A 67 35.22 -28.43 14.50
CA ALA A 67 34.07 -29.13 13.96
C ALA A 67 32.79 -28.87 14.77
N GLU A 68 32.87 -28.82 16.10
CA GLU A 68 31.71 -28.50 16.96
C GLU A 68 31.22 -27.05 16.80
N ARG A 69 32.13 -26.08 16.68
CA ARG A 69 31.76 -24.69 16.38
C ARG A 69 31.11 -24.60 15.01
N PHE A 70 31.66 -25.26 14.01
CA PHE A 70 31.08 -25.30 12.67
C PHE A 70 29.69 -25.96 12.67
N GLY A 71 29.53 -27.09 13.36
CA GLY A 71 28.25 -27.79 13.49
C GLY A 71 27.17 -26.95 14.17
N ARG A 72 27.52 -26.20 15.22
CA ARG A 72 26.60 -25.24 15.86
C ARG A 72 26.22 -24.09 14.92
N SER A 73 27.19 -23.55 14.18
CA SER A 73 26.94 -22.50 13.18
C SER A 73 26.02 -23.00 12.05
N ALA A 74 26.31 -24.18 11.50
CA ALA A 74 25.52 -24.81 10.45
C ALA A 74 24.08 -25.10 10.92
N ARG A 75 23.92 -25.61 12.15
CA ARG A 75 22.59 -25.84 12.74
C ARG A 75 21.79 -24.54 12.84
N ASN A 76 22.39 -23.47 13.36
CA ASN A 76 21.72 -22.18 13.49
C ASN A 76 21.36 -21.59 12.11
N PHE A 77 22.25 -21.74 11.13
CA PHE A 77 21.98 -21.33 9.76
C PHE A 77 20.78 -22.09 9.16
N ILE A 78 20.76 -23.43 9.28
CA ILE A 78 19.65 -24.26 8.80
C ILE A 78 18.33 -23.86 9.47
N ILE A 79 18.33 -23.65 10.79
CA ILE A 79 17.13 -23.21 11.52
C ILE A 79 16.62 -21.87 10.98
N LEU A 80 17.52 -20.89 10.80
CA LEU A 80 17.16 -19.58 10.26
C LEU A 80 16.60 -19.70 8.83
N THR A 81 17.22 -20.50 7.97
CA THR A 81 16.75 -20.74 6.61
C THR A 81 15.35 -21.35 6.59
N ILE A 82 15.08 -22.33 7.46
CA ILE A 82 13.74 -22.93 7.58
C ILE A 82 12.70 -21.90 8.01
N ILE A 83 13.02 -21.04 8.99
CA ILE A 83 12.12 -19.97 9.46
C ILE A 83 11.81 -18.98 8.32
N VAL A 84 12.82 -18.53 7.58
CA VAL A 84 12.64 -17.61 6.45
C VAL A 84 11.76 -18.25 5.37
N ILE A 85 12.02 -19.51 5.01
CA ILE A 85 11.21 -20.24 4.03
C ILE A 85 9.75 -20.36 4.50
N ALA A 86 9.54 -20.72 5.77
CA ALA A 86 8.20 -20.87 6.35
C ALA A 86 7.39 -19.55 6.35
N ILE A 87 8.06 -18.39 6.43
CA ILE A 87 7.43 -17.06 6.35
C ILE A 87 7.22 -16.64 4.89
N MET A 88 8.22 -16.83 4.02
CA MET A 88 8.18 -16.32 2.65
C MET A 88 7.22 -17.10 1.74
N ILE A 89 7.08 -18.42 1.92
CA ILE A 89 6.14 -19.24 1.13
C ILE A 89 4.69 -18.73 1.22
N PRO A 90 4.08 -18.56 2.41
CA PRO A 90 2.69 -18.10 2.49
C PRO A 90 2.52 -16.66 1.98
N ILE A 91 3.51 -15.78 2.18
CA ILE A 91 3.50 -14.42 1.60
C ILE A 91 3.47 -14.51 0.07
N ALA A 92 4.33 -15.33 -0.53
CA ALA A 92 4.39 -15.51 -1.97
C ALA A 92 3.09 -16.13 -2.54
N ILE A 93 2.50 -17.11 -1.84
CA ILE A 93 1.19 -17.68 -2.19
C ILE A 93 0.09 -16.62 -2.10
N GLY A 94 0.08 -15.81 -1.03
CA GLY A 94 -0.87 -14.72 -0.84
C GLY A 94 -0.76 -13.65 -1.94
N ALA A 95 0.46 -13.23 -2.26
CA ALA A 95 0.74 -12.29 -3.33
C ALA A 95 0.31 -12.85 -4.70
N ARG A 96 0.58 -14.13 -4.97
CA ARG A 96 0.13 -14.78 -6.21
C ARG A 96 -1.38 -14.82 -6.32
N ARG A 97 -2.08 -15.19 -5.24
CA ARG A 97 -3.56 -15.15 -5.20
C ARG A 97 -4.09 -13.74 -5.43
N LEU A 98 -3.44 -12.72 -4.86
CA LEU A 98 -3.80 -11.32 -5.10
C LEU A 98 -3.61 -10.91 -6.56
N MET A 99 -2.57 -11.40 -7.22
CA MET A 99 -2.32 -11.15 -8.65
C MET A 99 -3.30 -11.92 -9.56
N ASP A 100 -3.69 -13.13 -9.16
CA ASP A 100 -4.60 -13.99 -9.93
C ASP A 100 -6.08 -13.59 -9.74
N THR A 101 -6.40 -12.82 -8.70
CA THR A 101 -7.77 -12.30 -8.47
C THR A 101 -7.78 -10.83 -8.88
N PRO A 102 -8.20 -10.47 -10.11
CA PRO A 102 -8.29 -9.07 -10.49
C PRO A 102 -9.18 -8.36 -9.48
N LEU A 103 -8.64 -7.34 -8.82
CA LEU A 103 -9.39 -6.52 -7.88
C LEU A 103 -10.62 -6.00 -8.59
N LYS A 104 -11.78 -6.23 -7.99
CA LYS A 104 -13.00 -5.70 -8.59
C LYS A 104 -12.92 -4.16 -8.57
N PRO A 105 -13.42 -3.46 -9.59
CA PRO A 105 -13.42 -2.00 -9.62
C PRO A 105 -13.94 -1.36 -8.33
N GLU A 106 -14.98 -1.95 -7.74
CA GLU A 106 -15.58 -1.47 -6.48
C GLU A 106 -14.60 -1.60 -5.30
N GLU A 107 -13.74 -2.61 -5.29
CA GLU A 107 -12.70 -2.79 -4.27
C GLU A 107 -11.59 -1.75 -4.44
N LEU A 108 -11.20 -1.44 -5.69
CA LEU A 108 -10.25 -0.38 -5.98
C LEU A 108 -10.78 0.99 -5.56
N ALA A 109 -12.05 1.28 -5.83
CA ALA A 109 -12.70 2.51 -5.38
C ALA A 109 -12.73 2.60 -3.85
N ARG A 110 -13.07 1.52 -3.14
CA ARG A 110 -12.99 1.45 -1.66
C ARG A 110 -11.59 1.69 -1.13
N MET A 111 -10.57 1.06 -1.73
CA MET A 111 -9.17 1.27 -1.33
C MET A 111 -8.75 2.72 -1.56
N ARG A 112 -9.11 3.33 -2.70
CA ARG A 112 -8.85 4.74 -2.99
C ARG A 112 -9.42 5.64 -1.89
N TYR A 113 -10.67 5.43 -1.50
CA TYR A 113 -11.30 6.21 -0.43
C TYR A 113 -10.70 5.95 0.95
N ALA A 114 -10.35 4.70 1.26
CA ALA A 114 -9.69 4.36 2.52
C ALA A 114 -8.30 5.03 2.64
N LEU A 115 -7.56 5.13 1.54
CA LEU A 115 -6.25 5.79 1.50
C LEU A 115 -6.35 7.32 1.62
N ILE A 116 -7.34 7.93 0.97
CA ILE A 116 -7.58 9.38 1.03
C ILE A 116 -8.21 9.78 2.38
N GLY A 117 -8.95 8.87 3.02
CA GLY A 117 -9.64 9.12 4.29
C GLY A 117 -10.94 9.91 4.15
N THR A 118 -11.42 10.17 2.94
CA THR A 118 -12.71 10.84 2.67
C THR A 118 -13.30 10.37 1.34
N PHE A 119 -14.64 10.43 1.23
CA PHE A 119 -15.40 10.21 -0.02
C PHE A 119 -15.54 11.49 -0.86
N GLU A 120 -15.06 12.61 -0.33
CA GLU A 120 -15.14 13.90 -0.98
C GLU A 120 -14.03 14.06 -2.01
N THR A 121 -14.42 14.29 -3.26
CA THR A 121 -13.49 14.62 -4.35
C THR A 121 -13.60 16.12 -4.67
N ALA A 122 -12.72 16.64 -5.54
CA ALA A 122 -12.87 18.00 -6.08
C ALA A 122 -14.24 18.21 -6.77
N GLU A 123 -14.87 17.12 -7.22
CA GLU A 123 -16.17 17.15 -7.87
C GLU A 123 -17.34 17.04 -6.88
N GLY A 124 -17.06 16.75 -5.61
CA GLY A 124 -18.03 16.48 -4.56
C GLY A 124 -18.12 15.00 -4.20
N VAL A 125 -19.25 14.61 -3.62
CA VAL A 125 -19.53 13.23 -3.23
C VAL A 125 -20.43 12.58 -4.27
N ASN A 126 -19.98 11.47 -4.88
CA ASN A 126 -20.74 10.73 -5.88
C ASN A 126 -21.88 9.95 -5.21
N THR A 127 -23.08 10.51 -5.20
CA THR A 127 -24.26 9.94 -4.56
C THR A 127 -24.80 8.71 -5.29
N THR A 128 -24.39 8.43 -6.54
CA THR A 128 -24.73 7.16 -7.22
C THR A 128 -23.69 6.05 -7.01
N SER A 129 -22.61 6.30 -6.27
CA SER A 129 -21.55 5.30 -6.03
C SER A 129 -22.02 4.03 -5.31
N THR A 130 -21.61 2.88 -5.83
CA THR A 130 -21.79 1.58 -5.13
C THR A 130 -21.04 1.53 -3.80
N VAL A 131 -19.94 2.28 -3.66
CA VAL A 131 -19.19 2.39 -2.41
C VAL A 131 -20.01 3.09 -1.32
N LEU A 132 -20.89 4.00 -1.71
CA LEU A 132 -21.81 4.73 -0.83
C LEU A 132 -23.21 4.10 -0.75
N GLY A 133 -23.33 2.81 -1.09
CA GLY A 133 -24.54 2.02 -0.94
C GLY A 133 -25.61 2.27 -2.00
N ALA A 134 -25.30 2.97 -3.09
CA ALA A 134 -26.21 3.02 -4.22
C ALA A 134 -26.22 1.68 -4.96
N THR A 135 -27.40 1.28 -5.44
CA THR A 135 -27.60 0.01 -6.15
C THR A 135 -28.39 0.24 -7.42
N VAL A 136 -28.14 -0.56 -8.46
CA VAL A 136 -29.03 -0.60 -9.63
C VAL A 136 -30.25 -1.42 -9.25
N VAL A 137 -31.42 -0.79 -9.25
CA VAL A 137 -32.68 -1.42 -8.84
C VAL A 137 -33.56 -1.84 -10.02
N LEU A 138 -33.33 -1.24 -11.19
CA LEU A 138 -34.05 -1.57 -12.41
C LEU A 138 -33.16 -1.27 -13.62
N VAL A 139 -33.16 -2.19 -14.58
CA VAL A 139 -32.54 -2.05 -15.90
C VAL A 139 -33.47 -2.71 -16.92
N THR A 140 -33.67 -2.05 -18.06
CA THR A 140 -34.58 -2.53 -19.11
C THR A 140 -33.88 -3.24 -20.26
N SER A 141 -32.58 -3.00 -20.45
CA SER A 141 -31.75 -3.65 -21.48
C SER A 141 -30.29 -3.65 -21.04
N GLU A 142 -29.65 -4.81 -21.00
CA GLU A 142 -28.21 -4.94 -20.72
C GLU A 142 -27.61 -6.21 -21.33
N VAL A 143 -26.29 -6.26 -21.43
CA VAL A 143 -25.54 -7.45 -21.88
C VAL A 143 -24.73 -8.02 -20.72
N VAL A 144 -24.69 -9.35 -20.61
CA VAL A 144 -23.87 -10.05 -19.60
C VAL A 144 -22.40 -9.65 -19.74
N GLY A 145 -21.77 -9.28 -18.62
CA GLY A 145 -20.42 -8.72 -18.54
C GLY A 145 -20.31 -7.21 -18.79
N ASN A 146 -21.39 -6.55 -19.20
CA ASN A 146 -21.50 -5.10 -19.40
C ASN A 146 -22.75 -4.57 -18.68
N GLU A 147 -22.95 -5.05 -17.45
CA GLU A 147 -24.13 -4.77 -16.65
C GLU A 147 -24.21 -3.29 -16.24
N ALA A 148 -25.42 -2.82 -15.93
CA ALA A 148 -25.65 -1.43 -15.52
C ALA A 148 -24.89 -1.03 -14.24
N THR A 149 -24.44 -1.98 -13.42
CA THR A 149 -23.60 -1.70 -12.24
C THR A 149 -22.24 -1.12 -12.59
N ARG A 150 -21.78 -1.28 -13.84
CA ARG A 150 -20.55 -0.63 -14.35
C ARG A 150 -20.66 0.87 -14.42
N LEU A 151 -21.87 1.41 -14.53
CA LEU A 151 -22.08 2.85 -14.60
C LEU A 151 -21.71 3.57 -13.30
N ASN A 152 -21.65 2.87 -12.17
CA ASN A 152 -21.47 3.49 -10.86
C ASN A 152 -20.44 2.78 -9.96
N ASP A 153 -19.49 2.08 -10.58
CA ASP A 153 -18.33 1.49 -9.90
C ASP A 153 -17.12 2.45 -9.76
N GLU A 154 -17.25 3.67 -10.30
CA GLU A 154 -16.25 4.76 -10.29
C GLU A 154 -14.95 4.47 -11.03
N TYR A 155 -14.98 3.53 -11.98
CA TYR A 155 -13.77 3.10 -12.65
C TYR A 155 -13.97 2.90 -14.15
N VAL A 156 -13.53 3.89 -14.93
CA VAL A 156 -13.43 3.79 -16.40
C VAL A 156 -11.98 3.55 -16.78
N ALA A 157 -11.69 2.41 -17.40
CA ALA A 157 -10.37 2.10 -17.92
C ALA A 157 -10.45 1.23 -19.18
N GLU A 158 -9.38 1.22 -19.97
CA GLU A 158 -9.25 0.39 -21.18
C GLU A 158 -9.25 -1.12 -20.90
N THR A 159 -9.13 -1.54 -19.64
CA THR A 159 -9.12 -2.96 -19.26
C THR A 159 -10.46 -3.44 -18.71
N TYR A 160 -11.42 -2.55 -18.48
CA TYR A 160 -12.73 -2.87 -17.92
C TYR A 160 -13.82 -2.38 -18.87
N GLY A 161 -14.81 -3.26 -19.15
CA GLY A 161 -15.97 -2.89 -19.96
C GLY A 161 -16.88 -1.89 -19.24
N GLY A 162 -17.51 -1.03 -20.02
CA GLY A 162 -18.58 -0.15 -19.54
C GLY A 162 -19.94 -0.86 -19.57
N TYR A 163 -21.00 -0.09 -19.41
CA TYR A 163 -22.36 -0.58 -19.64
C TYR A 163 -22.66 -0.68 -21.13
N ARG A 164 -23.41 -1.72 -21.53
CA ARG A 164 -23.95 -1.89 -22.89
C ARG A 164 -25.42 -2.30 -22.87
N THR A 165 -26.21 -1.70 -23.75
CA THR A 165 -27.57 -2.21 -24.05
C THR A 165 -27.49 -3.46 -24.92
N ALA A 166 -28.54 -4.29 -24.89
CA ALA A 166 -28.60 -5.51 -25.71
C ALA A 166 -28.72 -5.21 -27.22
N ASP A 167 -29.38 -4.10 -27.57
CA ASP A 167 -29.63 -3.64 -28.94
C ASP A 167 -29.78 -2.09 -28.98
N ASP A 168 -30.16 -1.55 -30.13
CA ASP A 168 -30.39 -0.13 -30.41
C ASP A 168 -31.84 0.32 -30.14
N ARG A 169 -32.62 -0.43 -29.36
CA ARG A 169 -34.00 -0.07 -29.04
C ARG A 169 -34.04 0.90 -27.87
N PHE A 170 -34.53 2.11 -28.14
CA PHE A 170 -34.71 3.16 -27.15
C PHE A 170 -36.21 3.42 -26.89
N PRO A 171 -36.58 3.91 -25.68
CA PRO A 171 -35.70 4.29 -24.57
C PRO A 171 -35.21 3.08 -23.75
N VAL A 172 -34.04 3.22 -23.13
CA VAL A 172 -33.54 2.29 -22.12
C VAL A 172 -33.42 3.00 -20.78
N ASP A 173 -34.10 2.48 -19.77
CA ASP A 173 -34.06 2.98 -18.40
C ASP A 173 -33.10 2.16 -17.55
N VAL A 174 -32.21 2.87 -16.84
CA VAL A 174 -31.40 2.39 -15.73
C VAL A 174 -31.76 3.22 -14.49
N VAL A 175 -32.16 2.56 -13.40
CA VAL A 175 -32.55 3.23 -12.16
C VAL A 175 -31.59 2.85 -11.04
N PHE A 176 -31.02 3.87 -10.40
CA PHE A 176 -30.20 3.74 -9.22
C PHE A 176 -31.02 4.10 -7.98
N GLY A 177 -30.97 3.26 -6.96
CA GLY A 177 -31.63 3.45 -5.68
C GLY A 177 -30.64 3.56 -4.53
N ARG A 178 -31.04 4.27 -3.48
CA ARG A 178 -30.29 4.36 -2.22
C ARG A 178 -31.20 4.11 -1.03
N GLU A 179 -30.61 3.63 0.05
CA GLU A 179 -31.33 3.49 1.32
C GLU A 179 -31.68 4.87 1.90
N GLU A 180 -30.68 5.74 2.02
CA GLU A 180 -30.81 7.12 2.47
C GLU A 180 -31.00 8.09 1.30
N PRO A 181 -31.94 9.06 1.38
CA PRO A 181 -32.09 10.09 0.36
C PRO A 181 -30.81 10.90 0.15
N GLY A 182 -30.36 10.98 -1.10
CA GLY A 182 -29.27 11.83 -1.55
C GLY A 182 -29.73 13.20 -2.01
N ARG A 183 -28.76 14.02 -2.41
CA ARG A 183 -28.98 15.26 -3.16
C ARG A 183 -28.17 15.19 -4.45
N VAL A 184 -28.67 15.85 -5.49
CA VAL A 184 -27.96 15.99 -6.76
C VAL A 184 -27.90 17.45 -7.16
N GLU A 185 -26.69 17.87 -7.53
CA GLU A 185 -26.35 19.23 -7.95
C GLU A 185 -25.57 19.23 -9.27
N LYS A 186 -24.92 18.12 -9.59
CA LYS A 186 -24.12 17.94 -10.79
C LYS A 186 -24.24 16.51 -11.30
N LEU A 187 -24.21 16.35 -12.62
CA LEU A 187 -24.22 15.07 -13.32
C LEU A 187 -22.95 14.92 -14.14
N HIS A 188 -22.35 13.74 -14.08
CA HIS A 188 -21.18 13.37 -14.87
C HIS A 188 -21.53 12.22 -15.80
N PHE A 189 -21.03 12.30 -17.03
CA PHE A 189 -21.07 11.23 -18.01
C PHE A 189 -19.68 11.03 -18.58
N GLN A 190 -19.27 9.77 -18.72
CA GLN A 190 -18.01 9.42 -19.38
C GLN A 190 -18.26 8.32 -20.39
N GLN A 191 -17.84 8.53 -21.63
CA GLN A 191 -17.93 7.52 -22.69
C GLN A 191 -16.92 6.40 -22.44
N GLN A 192 -17.25 5.20 -22.91
CA GLN A 192 -16.38 4.04 -22.73
C GLN A 192 -15.27 4.02 -23.80
N PRO A 193 -13.98 4.05 -23.44
CA PRO A 193 -12.87 4.23 -24.39
C PRO A 193 -12.66 3.06 -25.37
N LEU A 194 -13.10 1.85 -25.02
CA LEU A 194 -12.96 0.66 -25.88
C LEU A 194 -14.10 0.48 -26.88
N GLU A 195 -15.14 1.30 -26.80
CA GLU A 195 -16.35 1.12 -27.62
C GLU A 195 -16.26 1.95 -28.90
N PRO A 196 -16.80 1.44 -30.01
CA PRO A 196 -16.96 2.22 -31.23
C PRO A 196 -17.74 3.52 -30.97
N VAL A 197 -17.34 4.61 -31.63
CA VAL A 197 -17.92 5.94 -31.41
C VAL A 197 -19.40 6.00 -31.78
N GLU A 198 -19.84 5.16 -32.72
CA GLU A 198 -21.23 4.99 -33.11
C GLU A 198 -22.10 4.36 -32.00
N THR A 199 -21.51 3.60 -31.07
CA THR A 199 -22.27 3.02 -29.94
C THR A 199 -22.34 3.95 -28.75
N HIS A 200 -21.56 5.04 -28.72
CA HIS A 200 -21.59 5.99 -27.61
C HIS A 200 -22.97 6.63 -27.45
N VAL A 201 -23.43 6.75 -26.21
CA VAL A 201 -24.68 7.42 -25.87
C VAL A 201 -24.63 8.88 -26.30
N ARG A 202 -25.71 9.39 -26.92
CA ARG A 202 -25.79 10.77 -27.46
C ARG A 202 -26.85 11.61 -26.81
N LEU A 203 -27.96 11.00 -26.39
CA LEU A 203 -29.04 11.72 -25.76
C LEU A 203 -29.54 10.94 -24.56
N VAL A 204 -29.61 11.61 -23.42
CA VAL A 204 -30.14 11.04 -22.18
C VAL A 204 -31.15 11.98 -21.53
N GLU A 205 -32.17 11.43 -20.89
CA GLU A 205 -32.98 12.12 -19.90
C GLU A 205 -32.57 11.64 -18.51
N VAL A 206 -32.36 12.56 -17.57
CA VAL A 206 -32.16 12.20 -16.16
C VAL A 206 -33.34 12.69 -15.35
N SER A 207 -33.90 11.82 -14.52
CA SER A 207 -35.04 12.14 -13.66
C SER A 207 -34.90 11.53 -12.28
N ILE A 208 -35.55 12.10 -11.28
CA ILE A 208 -35.47 11.66 -9.89
C ILE A 208 -36.85 11.34 -9.31
N SER A 209 -36.87 10.47 -8.31
CA SER A 209 -38.05 10.20 -7.49
C SER A 209 -37.68 10.09 -6.01
N MET A 210 -38.62 10.50 -5.16
CA MET A 210 -38.59 10.32 -3.71
C MET A 210 -39.59 9.28 -3.22
N GLU A 211 -40.40 8.71 -4.11
CA GLU A 211 -41.51 7.82 -3.75
C GLU A 211 -41.24 6.35 -4.09
N SER A 212 -40.84 6.05 -5.33
CA SER A 212 -40.52 4.69 -5.75
C SER A 212 -39.55 4.62 -6.93
N ALA A 213 -39.00 3.43 -7.17
CA ALA A 213 -38.20 3.12 -8.34
C ALA A 213 -38.99 3.11 -9.67
N GLY A 214 -40.32 3.20 -9.61
CA GLY A 214 -41.19 3.30 -10.79
C GLY A 214 -41.72 4.72 -11.07
N GLY A 215 -41.46 5.67 -10.16
CA GLY A 215 -41.98 7.03 -10.20
C GLY A 215 -42.97 7.35 -9.06
N PRO A 216 -43.66 8.51 -9.11
CA PRO A 216 -43.60 9.53 -10.16
C PRO A 216 -42.20 10.12 -10.33
N TRP A 217 -41.88 10.53 -11.55
CA TRP A 217 -40.57 11.06 -11.93
C TRP A 217 -40.61 12.58 -12.10
N PHE A 218 -39.62 13.25 -11.51
CA PHE A 218 -39.34 14.65 -11.77
C PHE A 218 -38.12 14.74 -12.70
N SER A 219 -38.31 15.31 -13.90
CA SER A 219 -37.22 15.45 -14.88
C SER A 219 -36.21 16.50 -14.42
N LEU A 220 -34.93 16.14 -14.41
CA LEU A 220 -33.81 17.06 -14.19
C LEU A 220 -33.35 17.71 -15.49
N GLY A 221 -33.69 17.11 -16.63
CA GLY A 221 -33.40 17.62 -17.96
C GLY A 221 -33.00 16.52 -18.94
N GLU A 222 -32.89 16.93 -20.20
CA GLU A 222 -32.29 16.16 -21.28
C GLU A 222 -30.88 16.70 -21.56
N PHE A 223 -29.94 15.79 -21.80
CA PHE A 223 -28.53 16.11 -21.98
C PHE A 223 -28.03 15.45 -23.27
N ALA A 224 -27.52 16.28 -24.18
CA ALA A 224 -26.80 15.82 -25.36
C ALA A 224 -25.34 15.57 -24.98
N LEU A 225 -24.85 14.36 -25.22
CA LEU A 225 -23.48 13.94 -24.93
C LEU A 225 -22.64 13.97 -26.20
N THR A 226 -21.38 14.38 -26.04
CA THR A 226 -20.35 14.38 -27.08
C THR A 226 -19.62 13.04 -27.14
N GLU A 227 -18.79 12.86 -28.18
CA GLU A 227 -17.91 11.71 -28.39
C GLU A 227 -16.67 11.72 -27.49
N SER A 228 -16.50 12.78 -26.71
CA SER A 228 -15.34 12.94 -25.86
C SER A 228 -15.28 11.83 -24.80
N LEU A 229 -14.09 11.26 -24.65
CA LEU A 229 -13.75 10.34 -23.56
C LEU A 229 -13.50 11.09 -22.24
N GLU A 230 -13.40 12.42 -22.28
CA GLU A 230 -13.33 13.24 -21.08
C GLU A 230 -14.67 13.27 -20.34
N ILE A 231 -14.61 13.47 -19.03
CA ILE A 231 -15.80 13.57 -18.19
C ILE A 231 -16.61 14.81 -18.56
N GLN A 232 -17.84 14.58 -19.03
CA GLN A 232 -18.80 15.62 -19.41
C GLN A 232 -19.62 16.01 -18.19
N ARG A 233 -19.50 17.28 -17.78
CA ARG A 233 -20.06 17.78 -16.52
C ARG A 233 -21.25 18.69 -16.79
N HIS A 234 -22.37 18.41 -16.13
CA HIS A 234 -23.59 19.21 -16.21
C HIS A 234 -24.01 19.66 -14.83
N VAL A 235 -23.95 20.96 -14.57
CA VAL A 235 -24.39 21.56 -13.30
C VAL A 235 -25.89 21.82 -13.38
N LEU A 236 -26.63 21.39 -12.37
CA LEU A 236 -28.07 21.54 -12.29
C LEU A 236 -28.47 22.85 -11.61
N THR A 237 -29.59 23.43 -12.05
CA THR A 237 -30.18 24.58 -11.38
C THR A 237 -30.94 24.15 -10.13
N GLY A 238 -30.28 24.27 -8.99
CA GLY A 238 -30.86 24.01 -7.68
C GLY A 238 -30.64 22.58 -7.18
N VAL A 239 -30.59 22.46 -5.85
CA VAL A 239 -30.35 21.18 -5.18
C VAL A 239 -31.66 20.43 -5.02
N ARG A 240 -31.71 19.18 -5.50
CA ARG A 240 -32.91 18.34 -5.40
C ARG A 240 -32.63 17.07 -4.60
N PRO A 241 -33.44 16.75 -3.57
CA PRO A 241 -33.32 15.46 -2.89
C PRO A 241 -33.86 14.35 -3.81
N TYR A 242 -33.24 13.17 -3.74
CA TYR A 242 -33.71 12.00 -4.46
C TYR A 242 -33.41 10.73 -3.65
N ARG A 243 -34.25 9.71 -3.81
CA ARG A 243 -33.96 8.35 -3.35
C ARG A 243 -33.72 7.40 -4.52
N TRP A 244 -34.38 7.69 -5.64
CA TRP A 244 -34.16 7.02 -6.92
C TRP A 244 -33.79 8.04 -7.97
N ILE A 245 -32.81 7.70 -8.81
CA ILE A 245 -32.42 8.49 -9.98
C ILE A 245 -32.42 7.56 -11.19
N ARG A 246 -33.12 7.98 -12.24
CA ARG A 246 -33.23 7.26 -13.50
C ARG A 246 -32.37 7.95 -14.54
N LEU A 247 -31.50 7.18 -15.17
CA LEU A 247 -30.82 7.48 -16.41
C LEU A 247 -31.61 6.81 -17.54
N ARG A 248 -32.22 7.61 -18.41
CA ARG A 248 -32.93 7.15 -19.59
C ARG A 248 -32.11 7.44 -20.83
N VAL A 249 -31.60 6.41 -21.49
CA VAL A 249 -30.91 6.52 -22.77
C VAL A 249 -31.95 6.65 -23.88
N LEU A 250 -31.89 7.75 -24.63
CA LEU A 250 -32.84 8.08 -25.70
C LEU A 250 -32.27 7.82 -27.09
N ALA A 251 -30.95 7.96 -27.27
CA ALA A 251 -30.27 7.70 -28.52
C ALA A 251 -28.77 7.43 -28.32
N ASN A 252 -28.16 6.71 -29.28
CA ASN A 252 -26.72 6.54 -29.45
C ASN A 252 -26.23 7.21 -30.75
N GLY A 253 -24.98 6.96 -31.13
CA GLY A 253 -24.36 7.46 -32.36
C GLY A 253 -24.74 6.68 -33.64
N GLY A 254 -25.79 5.86 -33.63
CA GLY A 254 -26.23 5.05 -34.77
C GLY A 254 -25.62 3.64 -34.85
N GLY A 255 -24.91 3.20 -33.80
CA GLY A 255 -24.41 1.84 -33.66
C GLY A 255 -25.48 0.83 -33.27
N PRO A 256 -25.17 -0.49 -33.30
CA PRO A 256 -26.13 -1.56 -33.02
C PRO A 256 -26.52 -1.72 -31.54
N TYR A 257 -25.88 -0.97 -30.64
CA TYR A 257 -26.17 -0.88 -29.21
C TYR A 257 -25.69 0.46 -28.67
N ALA A 258 -26.11 0.82 -27.47
CA ALA A 258 -25.61 1.98 -26.73
C ALA A 258 -24.58 1.55 -25.68
N SER A 259 -23.54 2.35 -25.49
CA SER A 259 -22.50 2.12 -24.50
C SER A 259 -22.15 3.39 -23.73
N LEU A 260 -21.91 3.25 -22.42
CA LEU A 260 -21.49 4.33 -21.54
C LEU A 260 -20.53 3.78 -20.48
N GLY A 261 -19.44 4.51 -20.22
CA GLY A 261 -18.41 4.10 -19.25
C GLY A 261 -18.88 4.34 -17.83
N GLU A 262 -19.24 5.58 -17.51
CA GLU A 262 -19.64 5.97 -16.16
C GLU A 262 -20.77 7.01 -16.16
N PHE A 263 -21.63 6.91 -15.14
CA PHE A 263 -22.63 7.88 -14.76
C PHE A 263 -22.54 8.20 -13.26
N GLY A 264 -22.29 9.47 -12.95
CA GLY A 264 -22.19 9.96 -11.59
C GLY A 264 -23.17 11.09 -11.28
N ALA A 265 -23.85 11.01 -10.15
CA ALA A 265 -24.59 12.13 -9.58
C ALA A 265 -23.82 12.68 -8.38
N PHE A 266 -23.57 13.98 -8.35
CA PHE A 266 -22.72 14.60 -7.33
C PHE A 266 -23.49 15.63 -6.50
N THR A 267 -23.21 15.66 -5.20
CA THR A 267 -23.53 16.78 -4.32
C THR A 267 -22.26 17.53 -4.00
N LEU A 268 -22.28 18.87 -4.02
CA LEU A 268 -21.09 19.65 -3.67
C LEU A 268 -20.74 19.47 -2.18
N PRO A 269 -19.45 19.59 -1.83
CA PRO A 269 -19.00 19.60 -0.44
C PRO A 269 -19.74 20.62 0.42
N ARG A 270 -20.06 20.26 1.66
CA ARG A 270 -20.55 21.23 2.66
C ARG A 270 -19.54 22.35 2.92
N ALA A 271 -18.24 22.09 2.79
CA ALA A 271 -17.20 23.10 2.98
C ALA A 271 -17.27 24.24 1.95
N SER A 272 -17.70 23.94 0.71
CA SER A 272 -17.88 24.96 -0.34
C SER A 272 -18.98 25.97 0.01
N LEU A 273 -19.99 25.56 0.80
CA LEU A 273 -21.07 26.45 1.25
C LEU A 273 -20.61 27.45 2.34
N LEU A 274 -19.50 27.17 3.03
CA LEU A 274 -18.95 28.07 4.05
C LEU A 274 -18.04 29.16 3.49
N GLY A 275 -17.93 29.27 2.16
CA GLY A 275 -17.07 30.27 1.51
C GLY A 275 -15.57 30.01 1.69
N VAL A 276 -15.19 28.83 2.20
CA VAL A 276 -13.81 28.36 2.18
C VAL A 276 -13.58 27.80 0.78
N THR A 277 -13.18 28.67 -0.15
CA THR A 277 -12.63 28.19 -1.41
C THR A 277 -11.43 27.31 -1.09
N PRO A 278 -11.39 26.04 -1.54
CA PRO A 278 -10.20 25.23 -1.41
C PRO A 278 -9.07 26.03 -2.09
N SER A 279 -8.05 26.38 -1.30
CA SER A 279 -6.90 27.12 -1.78
C SER A 279 -6.35 26.42 -3.02
N ASP A 280 -6.22 27.18 -4.09
CA ASP A 280 -5.71 26.80 -5.40
C ASP A 280 -4.67 25.66 -5.32
N PRO A 281 -4.90 24.50 -5.99
CA PRO A 281 -4.00 23.34 -5.95
C PRO A 281 -2.63 23.61 -6.59
N THR A 282 -2.36 24.81 -7.10
CA THR A 282 -1.04 25.22 -7.59
C THR A 282 -0.02 25.52 -6.48
N VAL A 283 -0.42 25.56 -5.20
CA VAL A 283 0.53 25.67 -4.09
C VAL A 283 1.10 24.29 -3.75
N LYS A 284 2.24 23.95 -4.38
CA LYS A 284 3.08 22.83 -3.93
C LYS A 284 3.60 23.10 -2.51
N PRO A 285 3.72 22.06 -1.66
CA PRO A 285 4.27 22.18 -0.30
C PRO A 285 5.71 22.68 -0.30
#